data_AF-A0A1V4PMR2-F1
#
_entry.id   AF-A0A1V4PMR2-F1
#
_cell.length_a   1.000
_cell.length_b   1.000
_cell.length_c   1.000
_cell.angle_alpha   90.00
_cell.angle_beta   90.00
_cell.angle_gamma   90.00
#
_symmetry.space_group_name_H-M   'P 1'
#
loop_
_entity.id
_entity.type
_entity.pdbx_description
1 polymer ?
#
loop_
_entity_poly.entity_id
_entity_poly.type
_entity_poly.pdbx_seq_one_letter_code
_entity_poly.pdbx_strand_id
1 'polypeptide(L)'
;MQLFGELGYPVVTVKRLCDEAGLTQRYFYESFADRPALLIAVYEHCVEVTRTATVGAAAEYLLDPAGVAPDAVRAAARDTLGTFLATLTGDPRRARVMLVEVVGVDPTVESTRLRAIHNWASLILALAMGEREVSPAQHLAAVGLVGAVTQLLVDWYFTNVAPDPVDIGAEPTDLDVVLDVCVDMFGATYDQLMR
;
A
#
# COMPACT_ATOMS: atom_id res chain seq x y z
N MET A 1 -15.36 1.19 3.20
CA MET A 1 -14.20 0.80 4.04
C MET A 1 -14.63 -0.04 5.22
N GLN A 2 -15.49 0.46 6.13
CA GLN A 2 -15.89 -0.22 7.37
C GLN A 2 -16.25 -1.70 7.19
N LEU A 3 -17.31 -2.01 6.43
CA LEU A 3 -17.78 -3.39 6.27
C LEU A 3 -16.73 -4.33 5.65
N PHE A 4 -15.99 -3.88 4.61
CA PHE A 4 -14.93 -4.70 4.02
C PHE A 4 -13.76 -4.91 5.00
N GLY A 5 -13.39 -3.90 5.77
CA GLY A 5 -12.31 -3.98 6.74
C GLY A 5 -12.66 -4.77 8.02
N GLU A 6 -13.94 -4.87 8.37
CA GLU A 6 -14.38 -5.58 9.57
C GLU A 6 -14.79 -7.03 9.27
N LEU A 7 -15.50 -7.25 8.16
CA LEU A 7 -16.12 -8.54 7.84
C LEU A 7 -15.47 -9.26 6.66
N GLY A 8 -14.62 -8.57 5.90
CA GLY A 8 -14.03 -9.08 4.67
C GLY A 8 -14.96 -8.98 3.45
N TYR A 9 -14.35 -8.79 2.29
CA TYR A 9 -15.00 -8.75 0.99
C TYR A 9 -15.87 -9.98 0.71
N PRO A 10 -15.44 -11.24 0.99
CA PRO A 10 -16.26 -12.41 0.66
C PRO A 10 -17.66 -12.38 1.30
N VAL A 11 -17.75 -11.88 2.54
CA VAL A 11 -18.97 -11.93 3.38
C VAL A 11 -19.90 -10.74 3.13
N VAL A 12 -19.40 -9.61 2.69
CA VAL A 12 -20.18 -8.36 2.54
C VAL A 12 -21.06 -8.43 1.30
N THR A 13 -22.38 -8.35 1.43
CA THR A 13 -23.31 -8.34 0.27
C THR A 13 -23.81 -6.93 -0.05
N VAL A 14 -24.33 -6.71 -1.27
CA VAL A 14 -24.99 -5.43 -1.64
C VAL A 14 -26.12 -5.10 -0.66
N LYS A 15 -26.91 -6.10 -0.26
CA LYS A 15 -27.96 -5.91 0.76
C LYS A 15 -27.38 -5.39 2.07
N ARG A 16 -26.34 -6.02 2.61
CA ARG A 16 -25.70 -5.61 3.86
C ARG A 16 -25.09 -4.20 3.76
N LEU A 17 -24.49 -3.86 2.63
CA LEU A 17 -23.98 -2.51 2.35
C LEU A 17 -25.09 -1.46 2.40
N CYS A 18 -26.22 -1.75 1.77
CA CYS A 18 -27.39 -0.89 1.76
C CYS A 18 -28.02 -0.76 3.15
N ASP A 19 -28.15 -1.86 3.88
CA ASP A 19 -28.70 -1.88 5.25
C ASP A 19 -27.84 -1.01 6.20
N GLU A 20 -26.52 -1.14 6.13
CA GLU A 20 -25.58 -0.34 6.92
C GLU A 20 -25.60 1.15 6.53
N ALA A 21 -25.72 1.45 5.23
CA ALA A 21 -25.75 2.82 4.74
C ALA A 21 -27.13 3.51 4.89
N GLY A 22 -28.17 2.78 5.30
CA GLY A 22 -29.55 3.28 5.31
C GLY A 22 -30.09 3.59 3.91
N LEU A 23 -29.59 2.90 2.88
CA LEU A 23 -29.94 3.11 1.47
C LEU A 23 -30.70 1.91 0.90
N THR A 24 -31.37 2.12 -0.23
CA THR A 24 -31.91 1.01 -1.04
C THR A 24 -30.87 0.52 -2.03
N GLN A 25 -31.04 -0.70 -2.55
CA GLN A 25 -30.14 -1.25 -3.59
C GLN A 25 -30.13 -0.42 -4.87
N ARG A 26 -31.20 0.35 -5.15
CA ARG A 26 -31.24 1.26 -6.29
C ARG A 26 -30.09 2.27 -6.27
N TYR A 27 -29.82 2.89 -5.12
CA TYR A 27 -28.73 3.87 -4.99
C TYR A 27 -27.34 3.23 -5.14
N PHE A 28 -27.19 1.97 -4.73
CA PHE A 28 -25.97 1.22 -4.97
C PHE A 28 -25.68 1.11 -6.47
N TYR A 29 -26.66 0.62 -7.25
CA TYR A 29 -26.48 0.42 -8.69
C TYR A 29 -26.45 1.72 -9.51
N GLU A 30 -26.88 2.84 -8.94
CA GLU A 30 -26.65 4.17 -9.52
C GLU A 30 -25.18 4.61 -9.39
N SER A 31 -24.43 4.09 -8.40
CA SER A 31 -23.04 4.47 -8.13
C SER A 31 -22.02 3.41 -8.57
N PHE A 32 -22.37 2.13 -8.48
CA PHE A 32 -21.46 1.00 -8.73
C PHE A 32 -22.18 -0.10 -9.49
N ALA A 33 -21.52 -0.64 -10.52
CA ALA A 33 -22.08 -1.75 -11.30
C ALA A 33 -22.26 -3.02 -10.44
N ASP A 34 -21.31 -3.29 -9.55
CA ASP A 34 -21.25 -4.49 -8.71
C ASP A 34 -20.37 -4.29 -7.48
N ARG A 35 -20.21 -5.36 -6.69
CA ARG A 35 -19.40 -5.36 -5.47
C ARG A 35 -17.89 -5.19 -5.74
N PRO A 36 -17.28 -5.81 -6.76
CA PRO A 36 -15.92 -5.47 -7.19
C PRO A 36 -15.71 -3.99 -7.50
N ALA A 37 -16.62 -3.33 -8.23
CA ALA A 37 -16.52 -1.90 -8.54
C ALA A 37 -16.51 -1.04 -7.26
N LEU A 38 -17.34 -1.38 -6.27
CA LEU A 38 -17.28 -0.73 -4.97
C LEU A 38 -15.95 -1.01 -4.24
N LEU A 39 -15.45 -2.26 -4.26
CA LEU A 39 -14.17 -2.60 -3.63
C LEU A 39 -13.03 -1.79 -4.23
N ILE A 40 -12.99 -1.63 -5.56
CA ILE A 40 -12.01 -0.79 -6.26
C ILE A 40 -12.07 0.64 -5.74
N ALA A 41 -13.25 1.26 -5.69
CA ALA A 41 -13.39 2.63 -5.20
C ALA A 41 -12.93 2.79 -3.74
N VAL A 42 -13.23 1.80 -2.89
CA VAL A 42 -12.79 1.80 -1.48
C VAL A 42 -11.27 1.61 -1.38
N TYR A 43 -10.70 0.73 -2.20
CA TYR A 43 -9.25 0.49 -2.27
C TYR A 43 -8.51 1.73 -2.75
N GLU A 44 -8.94 2.34 -3.85
CA GLU A 44 -8.36 3.56 -4.40
C GLU A 44 -8.41 4.71 -3.40
N HIS A 45 -9.50 4.86 -2.65
CA HIS A 45 -9.59 5.83 -1.57
C HIS A 45 -8.54 5.58 -0.48
N CYS A 46 -8.36 4.32 -0.04
CA CYS A 46 -7.35 3.96 0.97
C CYS A 46 -5.93 4.21 0.46
N VAL A 47 -5.66 3.85 -0.79
CA VAL A 47 -4.38 4.13 -1.47
C VAL A 47 -4.13 5.63 -1.52
N GLU A 48 -5.12 6.44 -1.92
CA GLU A 48 -4.96 7.88 -2.07
C GLU A 48 -4.69 8.59 -0.75
N VAL A 49 -5.41 8.22 0.32
CA VAL A 49 -5.13 8.73 1.68
C VAL A 49 -3.70 8.44 2.09
N THR A 50 -3.26 7.20 1.88
CA THR A 50 -1.91 6.76 2.25
C THR A 50 -0.85 7.45 1.40
N ARG A 51 -1.04 7.50 0.09
CA ARG A 51 -0.16 8.16 -0.88
C ARG A 51 -0.01 9.64 -0.62
N THR A 52 -1.10 10.34 -0.29
CA THR A 52 -1.07 11.77 0.03
C THR A 52 -0.18 12.05 1.23
N ALA A 53 -0.33 11.27 2.31
CA ALA A 53 0.52 11.41 3.50
C ALA A 53 1.99 11.10 3.18
N THR A 54 2.25 10.01 2.45
CA THR A 54 3.60 9.60 2.05
C THR A 54 4.28 10.63 1.16
N VAL A 55 3.59 11.19 0.17
CA VAL A 55 4.11 12.27 -0.70
C VAL A 55 4.37 13.53 0.11
N GLY A 56 3.53 13.85 1.10
CA GLY A 56 3.77 14.96 2.02
C GLY A 56 5.08 14.82 2.80
N ALA A 57 5.37 13.62 3.33
CA ALA A 57 6.62 13.33 4.02
C ALA A 57 7.83 13.29 3.06
N ALA A 58 7.61 12.92 1.80
CA ALA A 58 8.62 12.88 0.76
C ALA A 58 8.93 14.25 0.12
N ALA A 59 8.15 15.30 0.44
CA ALA A 59 8.11 16.54 -0.34
C ALA A 59 9.48 17.22 -0.45
N GLU A 60 10.23 17.32 0.66
CA GLU A 60 11.56 17.96 0.67
C GLU A 60 12.59 17.19 -0.16
N TYR A 61 12.46 15.86 -0.19
CA TYR A 61 13.34 14.94 -0.90
C TYR A 61 13.07 14.90 -2.41
N LEU A 62 11.87 15.31 -2.84
CA LEU A 62 11.46 15.37 -4.24
C LEU A 62 11.86 16.67 -4.96
N LEU A 63 12.47 17.63 -4.25
CA LEU A 63 12.82 18.94 -4.81
C LEU A 63 14.07 18.91 -5.70
N ASP A 64 14.96 17.95 -5.49
CA ASP A 64 16.22 17.86 -6.25
C ASP A 64 16.01 17.07 -7.55
N PRO A 65 16.23 17.69 -8.74
CA PRO A 65 16.13 16.98 -10.01
C PRO A 65 17.17 15.86 -10.18
N ALA A 66 18.23 15.81 -9.36
CA ALA A 66 19.18 14.69 -9.32
C ALA A 66 18.68 13.49 -8.49
N GLY A 67 17.59 13.66 -7.73
CA GLY A 67 17.13 12.71 -6.72
C GLY A 67 17.83 12.90 -5.37
N VAL A 68 17.47 12.07 -4.40
CA VAL A 68 18.02 12.15 -3.04
C VAL A 68 19.52 11.88 -3.03
N ALA A 69 20.26 12.72 -2.29
CA ALA A 69 21.70 12.56 -2.09
C ALA A 69 22.01 11.19 -1.43
N PRO A 70 23.10 10.49 -1.82
CA PRO A 70 23.39 9.14 -1.33
C PRO A 70 23.43 8.99 0.19
N ASP A 71 23.89 10.00 0.92
CA ASP A 71 23.96 10.04 2.38
C ASP A 71 22.60 10.31 3.05
N ALA A 72 21.63 10.87 2.31
CA ALA A 72 20.28 11.15 2.78
C ALA A 72 19.27 10.05 2.46
N VAL A 73 19.59 9.06 1.61
CA VAL A 73 18.64 8.03 1.14
C VAL A 73 17.99 7.26 2.29
N ARG A 74 18.77 6.83 3.29
CA ARG A 74 18.22 6.08 4.44
C ARG A 74 17.31 6.94 5.32
N ALA A 75 17.63 8.23 5.47
CA ALA A 75 16.77 9.17 6.19
C ALA A 75 15.47 9.42 5.42
N ALA A 76 15.55 9.70 4.11
CA ALA A 76 14.39 9.88 3.24
C ALA A 76 13.49 8.65 3.22
N ALA A 77 14.07 7.45 3.12
CA ALA A 77 13.35 6.19 3.20
C ALA A 77 12.65 6.04 4.56
N ARG A 78 13.32 6.35 5.68
CA ARG A 78 12.74 6.25 7.03
C ARG A 78 11.55 7.19 7.20
N ASP A 79 11.67 8.45 6.81
CA ASP A 79 10.58 9.43 6.96
C ASP A 79 9.37 9.08 6.08
N THR A 80 9.64 8.71 4.83
CA THR A 80 8.63 8.38 3.83
C THR A 80 7.91 7.07 4.16
N LEU A 81 8.67 6.00 4.44
CA LEU A 81 8.12 4.70 4.81
C LEU A 81 7.48 4.73 6.19
N GLY A 82 8.05 5.47 7.15
CA GLY A 82 7.45 5.64 8.47
C GLY A 82 6.06 6.27 8.38
N THR A 83 5.91 7.31 7.56
CA THR A 83 4.61 7.94 7.31
C THR A 83 3.65 6.99 6.56
N PHE A 84 4.14 6.25 5.57
CA PHE A 84 3.36 5.23 4.85
C PHE A 84 2.82 4.15 5.81
N LEU A 85 3.70 3.55 6.62
CA LEU A 85 3.38 2.55 7.63
C LEU A 85 2.38 3.10 8.64
N ALA A 86 2.69 4.21 9.31
CA ALA A 86 1.81 4.81 10.32
C ALA A 86 0.44 5.16 9.75
N THR A 87 0.40 5.67 8.51
CA THR A 87 -0.86 5.96 7.85
C THR A 87 -1.62 4.66 7.58
N LEU A 88 -1.04 3.68 6.89
CA LEU A 88 -1.70 2.41 6.57
C LEU A 88 -2.23 1.69 7.82
N THR A 89 -1.39 1.59 8.86
CA THR A 89 -1.68 0.80 10.08
C THR A 89 -2.50 1.55 11.12
N GLY A 90 -2.61 2.88 11.04
CA GLY A 90 -3.42 3.68 11.95
C GLY A 90 -4.93 3.40 11.89
N ASP A 91 -5.40 2.68 10.87
CA ASP A 91 -6.73 2.05 10.87
C ASP A 91 -6.62 0.58 10.40
N PRO A 92 -6.86 -0.42 11.27
CA PRO A 92 -6.81 -1.84 10.90
C PRO A 92 -7.66 -2.19 9.68
N ARG A 93 -8.77 -1.48 9.46
CA ARG A 93 -9.70 -1.71 8.34
C ARG A 93 -9.07 -1.31 7.01
N ARG A 94 -8.28 -0.23 7.00
CA ARG A 94 -7.50 0.20 5.83
C ARG A 94 -6.40 -0.80 5.52
N ALA A 95 -5.66 -1.25 6.53
CA ALA A 95 -4.64 -2.30 6.36
C ALA A 95 -5.26 -3.55 5.72
N ARG A 96 -6.38 -4.05 6.27
CA ARG A 96 -7.11 -5.20 5.70
C ARG A 96 -7.53 -4.97 4.25
N VAL A 97 -8.14 -3.83 3.93
CA VAL A 97 -8.58 -3.51 2.57
C VAL A 97 -7.40 -3.48 1.59
N MET A 98 -6.30 -2.82 1.96
CA MET A 98 -5.15 -2.64 1.07
C MET A 98 -4.29 -3.90 0.90
N LEU A 99 -4.19 -4.73 1.95
CA LEU A 99 -3.28 -5.89 1.98
C LEU A 99 -3.98 -7.22 1.68
N VAL A 100 -5.27 -7.36 2.04
CA VAL A 100 -5.99 -8.64 2.01
C VAL A 100 -7.13 -8.62 1.01
N GLU A 101 -8.09 -7.70 1.17
CA GLU A 101 -9.37 -7.79 0.45
C GLU A 101 -9.26 -7.53 -1.06
N VAL A 102 -8.22 -6.82 -1.49
CA VAL A 102 -7.98 -6.52 -2.90
C VAL A 102 -7.33 -7.70 -3.66
N VAL A 103 -6.87 -8.74 -2.96
CA VAL A 103 -6.08 -9.82 -3.57
C VAL A 103 -6.99 -10.93 -4.11
N GLY A 104 -6.83 -11.28 -5.38
CA GLY A 104 -7.44 -12.49 -5.96
C GLY A 104 -8.96 -12.44 -6.13
N VAL A 105 -9.57 -11.25 -6.13
CA VAL A 105 -11.03 -11.08 -6.29
C VAL A 105 -11.47 -11.37 -7.72
N ASP A 106 -10.98 -10.57 -8.68
CA ASP A 106 -11.20 -10.74 -10.11
C ASP A 106 -10.13 -9.98 -10.91
N PRO A 107 -10.05 -10.16 -12.25
CA PRO A 107 -9.03 -9.49 -13.07
C PRO A 107 -9.04 -7.95 -13.05
N THR A 108 -10.20 -7.32 -12.81
CA THR A 108 -10.33 -5.86 -12.78
C THR A 108 -9.79 -5.29 -11.47
N VAL A 109 -10.12 -5.93 -10.35
CA VAL A 109 -9.56 -5.60 -9.04
C VAL A 109 -8.05 -5.82 -9.05
N GLU A 110 -7.59 -6.94 -9.60
CA GLU A 110 -6.17 -7.26 -9.70
C GLU A 110 -5.41 -6.26 -10.57
N SER A 111 -5.98 -5.83 -11.71
CA SER A 111 -5.39 -4.78 -12.54
C SER A 111 -5.23 -3.46 -11.79
N THR A 112 -6.19 -3.12 -10.93
CA THR A 112 -6.15 -1.92 -10.08
C THR A 112 -5.03 -2.03 -9.05
N ARG A 113 -4.92 -3.18 -8.37
CA ARG A 113 -3.87 -3.47 -7.39
C ARG A 113 -2.47 -3.39 -8.03
N LEU A 114 -2.28 -4.02 -9.18
CA LEU A 114 -1.01 -4.01 -9.90
C LEU A 114 -0.63 -2.60 -10.38
N ARG A 115 -1.60 -1.80 -10.85
CA ARG A 115 -1.35 -0.40 -11.21
C ARG A 115 -0.91 0.43 -10.00
N ALA A 116 -1.52 0.21 -8.83
CA ALA A 116 -1.09 0.88 -7.60
C ALA A 116 0.35 0.51 -7.22
N ILE A 117 0.76 -0.76 -7.37
CA ILE A 117 2.16 -1.18 -7.17
C ILE A 117 3.12 -0.39 -8.06
N HIS A 118 2.79 -0.25 -9.35
CA HIS A 118 3.61 0.55 -10.27
C HIS A 118 3.63 2.04 -9.90
N ASN A 119 2.52 2.61 -9.43
CA ASN A 119 2.49 4.00 -8.97
C ASN A 119 3.39 4.22 -7.73
N TRP A 120 3.41 3.27 -6.79
CA TRP A 120 4.34 3.30 -5.67
C TRP A 120 5.79 3.16 -6.13
N ALA A 121 6.08 2.26 -7.08
CA ALA A 121 7.41 2.12 -7.65
C ALA A 121 7.87 3.43 -8.34
N SER A 122 6.96 4.13 -9.04
CA SER A 122 7.26 5.45 -9.61
C SER A 122 7.62 6.49 -8.55
N LEU A 123 6.98 6.48 -7.37
CA LEU A 123 7.36 7.38 -6.27
C LEU A 123 8.77 7.06 -5.74
N ILE A 124 9.10 5.78 -5.58
CA ILE A 124 10.45 5.34 -5.18
C ILE A 124 11.50 5.84 -6.18
N LEU A 125 11.23 5.67 -7.47
CA LEU A 125 12.13 6.11 -8.53
C LEU A 125 12.24 7.64 -8.59
N ALA A 126 11.14 8.38 -8.42
CA ALA A 126 11.18 9.83 -8.38
C ALA A 126 12.07 10.34 -7.24
N LEU A 127 11.99 9.71 -6.06
CA LEU A 127 12.86 10.00 -4.93
C LEU A 127 14.32 9.64 -5.22
N ALA A 128 14.59 8.43 -5.69
CA ALA A 128 15.97 7.96 -5.88
C ALA A 128 16.68 8.61 -7.08
N MET A 129 15.95 8.82 -8.18
CA MET A 129 16.51 9.15 -9.48
C MET A 129 16.27 10.60 -9.90
N GLY A 130 15.29 11.29 -9.32
CA GLY A 130 14.85 12.60 -9.80
C GLY A 130 14.40 12.51 -11.26
N GLU A 131 14.97 13.36 -12.12
CA GLU A 131 14.70 13.44 -13.56
C GLU A 131 15.58 12.51 -14.42
N ARG A 132 16.47 11.73 -13.79
CA ARG A 132 17.35 10.80 -14.52
C ARG A 132 16.55 9.71 -15.26
N GLU A 133 17.08 9.25 -16.38
CA GLU A 133 16.47 8.16 -17.13
C GLU A 133 16.52 6.84 -16.32
N VAL A 134 15.37 6.18 -16.21
CA VAL A 134 15.22 4.95 -15.44
C VAL A 134 15.38 3.74 -16.37
N SER A 135 16.36 2.90 -16.06
CA SER A 135 16.55 1.63 -16.76
C SER A 135 15.47 0.59 -16.37
N PRO A 136 15.23 -0.44 -17.22
CA PRO A 136 14.32 -1.53 -16.88
C PRO A 136 14.68 -2.25 -15.57
N ALA A 137 15.98 -2.39 -15.27
CA ALA A 137 16.46 -3.02 -14.04
C ALA A 137 16.11 -2.19 -12.80
N GLN A 138 16.27 -0.87 -12.87
CA GLN A 138 15.88 0.05 -11.79
C GLN A 138 14.38 0.04 -11.53
N HIS A 139 13.58 0.03 -12.61
CA HIS A 139 12.13 -0.07 -12.46
C HIS A 139 11.69 -1.40 -11.82
N LEU A 140 12.28 -2.53 -12.25
CA LEU A 140 12.01 -3.82 -11.61
C LEU A 140 12.48 -3.88 -10.16
N ALA A 141 13.59 -3.22 -9.82
CA ALA A 141 14.05 -3.11 -8.43
C ALA A 141 13.05 -2.33 -7.56
N ALA A 142 12.51 -1.21 -8.07
CA ALA A 142 11.47 -0.45 -7.38
C ALA A 142 10.18 -1.26 -7.20
N VAL A 143 9.72 -1.98 -8.24
CA VAL A 143 8.58 -2.91 -8.13
C VAL A 143 8.84 -4.01 -7.10
N GLY A 144 10.05 -4.57 -7.09
CA GLY A 144 10.48 -5.58 -6.12
C GLY A 144 10.46 -5.07 -4.68
N LEU A 145 10.92 -3.83 -4.45
CA LEU A 145 10.84 -3.17 -3.15
C LEU A 145 9.39 -3.00 -2.68
N VAL A 146 8.48 -2.55 -3.55
CA VAL A 146 7.05 -2.46 -3.22
C VAL A 146 6.49 -3.84 -2.84
N GLY A 147 6.85 -4.89 -3.57
CA GLY A 147 6.45 -6.26 -3.26
C GLY A 147 6.96 -6.73 -1.90
N ALA A 148 8.23 -6.48 -1.57
CA ALA A 148 8.83 -6.84 -0.29
C ALA A 148 8.15 -6.11 0.88
N VAL A 149 7.96 -4.78 0.78
CA VAL A 149 7.24 -4.00 1.79
C VAL A 149 5.82 -4.52 1.97
N THR A 150 5.13 -4.81 0.87
CA THR A 150 3.76 -5.35 0.91
C THR A 150 3.71 -6.69 1.65
N GLN A 151 4.62 -7.62 1.35
CA GLN A 151 4.64 -8.92 2.01
C GLN A 151 4.96 -8.80 3.51
N LEU A 152 5.93 -7.98 3.89
CA LEU A 152 6.26 -7.75 5.31
C LEU A 152 5.05 -7.18 6.08
N LEU A 153 4.26 -6.31 5.45
CA LEU A 153 3.04 -5.77 6.04
C LEU A 153 1.89 -6.78 6.09
N VAL A 154 1.79 -7.69 5.13
CA VAL A 154 0.84 -8.82 5.18
C VAL A 154 1.15 -9.72 6.37
N ASP A 155 2.42 -10.10 6.53
CA ASP A 155 2.87 -10.95 7.65
C ASP A 155 2.60 -10.26 8.99
N TRP A 156 2.97 -8.98 9.12
CA TRP A 156 2.65 -8.15 10.29
C TRP A 156 1.14 -8.07 10.56
N TYR A 157 0.32 -7.87 9.52
CA TYR A 157 -1.12 -7.77 9.68
C TYR A 157 -1.69 -9.08 10.26
N PHE A 158 -1.28 -10.24 9.76
CA PHE A 158 -1.81 -11.52 10.23
C PHE A 158 -1.29 -11.95 11.61
N THR A 159 -0.08 -11.56 11.99
CA THR A 159 0.47 -11.91 13.31
C THR A 159 0.07 -10.92 14.41
N ASN A 160 -0.21 -9.65 14.08
CA ASN A 160 -0.47 -8.60 15.07
C ASN A 160 -1.91 -8.05 15.08
N VAL A 161 -2.65 -8.09 13.96
CA VAL A 161 -3.88 -7.29 13.79
C VAL A 161 -5.10 -8.11 13.42
N ALA A 162 -4.94 -9.10 12.54
CA ALA A 162 -6.06 -9.80 11.92
C ALA A 162 -6.99 -10.43 12.98
N PRO A 163 -8.31 -10.19 12.90
CA PRO A 163 -9.25 -10.82 13.82
C PRO A 163 -9.43 -12.31 13.52
N ASP A 164 -9.25 -12.68 12.26
CA ASP A 164 -9.35 -14.06 11.77
C ASP A 164 -7.95 -14.71 11.84
N PRO A 165 -7.77 -15.80 12.61
CA PRO A 165 -6.45 -16.41 12.76
C PRO A 165 -6.05 -17.13 11.46
N VAL A 166 -5.00 -16.63 10.81
CA VAL A 166 -4.30 -17.33 9.74
C VAL A 166 -2.93 -17.72 10.27
N ASP A 167 -2.70 -19.02 10.43
CA ASP A 167 -1.39 -19.53 10.85
C ASP A 167 -0.41 -19.46 9.68
N ILE A 168 0.48 -18.48 9.74
CA ILE A 168 1.58 -18.30 8.78
C ILE A 168 2.91 -18.87 9.33
N GLY A 169 2.91 -19.49 10.51
CA GLY A 169 4.11 -20.04 11.15
C GLY A 169 5.12 -19.00 11.63
N ALA A 170 4.68 -17.75 11.87
CA ALA A 170 5.53 -16.64 12.31
C ALA A 170 5.03 -16.03 13.62
N GLU A 171 5.96 -15.47 14.39
CA GLU A 171 5.66 -14.74 15.64
C GLU A 171 5.32 -13.26 15.34
N PRO A 172 4.48 -12.61 16.18
CA PRO A 172 4.21 -11.18 16.08
C PRO A 172 5.49 -10.36 16.13
N THR A 173 5.58 -9.33 15.27
CA THR A 173 6.75 -8.45 15.17
C THR A 173 6.33 -6.99 15.29
N ASP A 174 7.15 -6.16 15.92
CA ASP A 174 6.88 -4.73 16.04
C ASP A 174 7.02 -4.02 14.69
N LEU A 175 6.14 -3.04 14.45
CA LEU A 175 6.12 -2.28 13.20
C LEU A 175 7.42 -1.50 12.97
N ASP A 176 8.12 -1.10 14.04
CA ASP A 176 9.42 -0.43 13.97
C ASP A 176 10.51 -1.35 13.39
N VAL A 177 10.46 -2.65 13.71
CA VAL A 177 11.39 -3.64 13.13
C VAL A 177 11.11 -3.82 11.64
N VAL A 178 9.83 -3.84 11.24
CA VAL A 178 9.45 -3.86 9.82
C VAL A 178 9.98 -2.61 9.10
N LEU A 179 9.85 -1.43 9.71
CA LEU A 179 10.36 -0.18 9.16
C LEU A 179 11.89 -0.23 8.99
N ASP A 180 12.62 -0.67 10.02
CA ASP A 180 14.09 -0.77 9.97
C ASP A 180 14.56 -1.66 8.83
N VAL A 181 13.95 -2.84 8.66
CA VAL A 181 14.25 -3.75 7.56
C VAL A 181 13.95 -3.10 6.21
N CYS A 182 12.81 -2.42 6.06
CA CYS A 182 12.47 -1.73 4.82
C CYS A 182 13.49 -0.62 4.49
N VAL A 183 13.92 0.17 5.48
CA VAL A 183 14.92 1.23 5.28
C VAL A 183 16.25 0.66 4.80
N ASP A 184 16.70 -0.45 5.39
CA ASP A 184 17.93 -1.11 4.98
C ASP A 184 17.84 -1.66 3.55
N MET A 185 16.70 -2.27 3.18
CA MET A 185 16.45 -2.75 1.82
C MET A 185 16.48 -1.62 0.79
N PHE A 186 15.88 -0.48 1.11
CA PHE A 186 15.89 0.70 0.24
C PHE A 186 17.30 1.27 0.08
N GLY A 187 18.04 1.44 1.17
CA GLY A 187 19.43 1.92 1.13
C GLY A 187 20.33 0.99 0.31
N ALA A 188 20.25 -0.33 0.55
CA ALA A 188 21.04 -1.31 -0.18
C ALA A 188 20.70 -1.35 -1.68
N THR A 189 19.41 -1.26 -2.02
CA THR A 189 18.97 -1.24 -3.43
C THR A 189 19.42 0.04 -4.12
N TYR A 190 19.36 1.18 -3.43
CA TYR A 190 19.87 2.43 -3.97
C TYR A 190 21.37 2.33 -4.28
N ASP A 191 22.16 1.87 -3.30
CA ASP A 191 23.62 1.76 -3.41
C ASP A 191 24.05 0.86 -4.59
N GLN A 192 23.26 -0.17 -4.92
CA GLN A 192 23.59 -1.14 -5.97
C GLN A 192 22.99 -0.81 -7.35
N LEU A 193 21.79 -0.24 -7.41
CA LEU A 193 21.02 -0.14 -8.65
C LEU A 193 20.55 1.27 -9.00
N MET A 194 20.51 2.22 -8.04
CA MET A 194 19.91 3.55 -8.25
C MET A 194 20.86 4.72 -8.01
N ARG A 195 22.11 4.46 -7.63
CA ARG A 195 23.17 5.48 -7.53
C ARG A 195 23.56 6.02 -8.91
#